data_AF-A0A661AKP2-F1
#
_entry.id   AF-A0A661AKP2-F1
#
_cell.length_a   1.000
_cell.length_b   1.000
_cell.length_c   1.000
_cell.angle_alpha   90.00
_cell.angle_beta   90.00
_cell.angle_gamma   90.00
#
_symmetry.space_group_name_H-M   'P 1'
#
loop_
_entity.id
_entity.type
_entity.pdbx_description
1 polymer ?
#
loop_
_entity_poly.entity_id
_entity_poly.type
_entity_poly.pdbx_seq_one_letter_code
_entity_poly.pdbx_strand_id
1 'polypeptide(L)'
;MPVYIWKGRDASGEIQTGEYTANSPQEVYRMLRDKKIVPLSVRKKPKELTLPFLKKAGVSGRDLAVFTRQFATMINAGLPLIKCLQIQLEQVTKPGFKNVLEHIISDVEGGSTLADAMRKHRAVFSELYVNMVAAGEQGGA
;
A
#
# COMPACT_ATOMS: atom_id res chain seq x y z
N MET A 1 -4.71 -21.85 12.36
CA MET A 1 -4.16 -22.94 11.52
C MET A 1 -3.53 -22.31 10.28
N PRO A 2 -2.30 -22.69 9.88
CA PRO A 2 -1.67 -22.12 8.69
C PRO A 2 -2.38 -22.52 7.39
N VAL A 3 -2.33 -21.64 6.39
CA VAL A 3 -2.78 -21.92 5.03
C VAL A 3 -1.62 -22.50 4.23
N TYR A 4 -1.89 -23.52 3.42
CA TYR A 4 -0.95 -24.13 2.49
C TYR A 4 -1.44 -23.93 1.07
N ILE A 5 -0.54 -23.48 0.20
CA ILE A 5 -0.75 -23.48 -1.24
C ILE A 5 -0.33 -24.85 -1.78
N TRP A 6 -1.15 -25.40 -2.67
CA TRP A 6 -0.87 -26.68 -3.29
C TRP A 6 -1.08 -26.65 -4.80
N LYS A 7 -0.33 -27.50 -5.48
CA LYS A 7 -0.46 -27.81 -6.90
C LYS A 7 -0.50 -29.32 -7.03
N GLY A 8 -1.48 -29.84 -7.75
CA GLY A 8 -1.65 -31.28 -7.93
C GLY A 8 -2.24 -31.59 -9.29
N ARG A 9 -2.18 -32.86 -9.66
CA ARG A 9 -2.76 -33.38 -10.90
C ARG A 9 -3.95 -34.26 -10.55
N ASP A 10 -5.11 -34.02 -11.15
CA ASP A 10 -6.30 -34.85 -10.96
C ASP A 10 -6.26 -36.10 -11.86
N ALA A 11 -7.33 -36.89 -11.84
CA ALA A 11 -7.44 -38.12 -12.60
C ALA A 11 -7.57 -37.90 -14.12
N SER A 12 -8.02 -36.73 -14.60
CA SER A 12 -8.04 -36.37 -16.02
C SER A 12 -6.66 -35.93 -16.53
N GLY A 13 -5.70 -35.75 -15.62
CA GLY A 13 -4.35 -35.29 -15.94
C GLY A 13 -4.21 -33.77 -15.89
N GLU A 14 -5.28 -33.05 -15.52
CA GLU A 14 -5.30 -31.61 -15.40
C GLU A 14 -4.60 -31.16 -14.12
N ILE A 15 -3.90 -30.03 -14.23
CA ILE A 15 -3.17 -29.45 -13.11
C ILE A 15 -4.12 -28.51 -12.38
N GLN A 16 -4.43 -28.84 -11.14
CA GLN A 16 -5.21 -28.01 -10.25
C GLN A 16 -4.31 -27.34 -9.21
N THR A 17 -4.69 -26.12 -8.83
CA THR A 17 -4.05 -25.36 -7.77
C THR A 17 -5.10 -24.87 -6.79
N GLY A 18 -4.75 -24.80 -5.51
CA GLY A 18 -5.65 -24.30 -4.49
C GLY A 18 -4.97 -24.02 -3.17
N GLU A 19 -5.81 -23.69 -2.18
CA GLU A 19 -5.38 -23.43 -0.81
C GLU A 19 -6.11 -24.37 0.15
N TYR A 20 -5.39 -24.88 1.15
CA TYR A 20 -5.96 -25.65 2.25
C TYR A 20 -5.50 -25.09 3.59
N THR A 21 -6.43 -24.99 4.53
CA THR A 21 -6.13 -24.68 5.93
C THR A 21 -5.89 -25.99 6.67
N ALA A 22 -4.69 -26.17 7.20
CA ALA A 22 -4.29 -27.40 7.86
C ALA A 22 -3.27 -27.11 8.97
N ASN A 23 -3.15 -28.00 9.95
CA ASN A 23 -2.16 -27.89 11.01
C ASN A 23 -0.78 -28.37 10.56
N SER A 24 -0.70 -29.21 9.53
CA SER A 24 0.55 -29.78 9.01
C SER A 24 0.50 -30.01 7.50
N PRO A 25 1.65 -30.06 6.80
CA PRO A 25 1.69 -30.47 5.39
C PRO A 25 1.10 -31.87 5.16
N GLN A 26 1.29 -32.79 6.12
CA GLN A 26 0.77 -34.17 6.08
C GLN A 26 -0.74 -34.21 5.98
N GLU A 27 -1.43 -33.30 6.67
CA GLU A 27 -2.88 -33.15 6.59
C GLU A 27 -3.34 -32.68 5.20
N VAL A 28 -2.60 -31.77 4.56
CA VAL A 28 -2.86 -31.34 3.18
C VAL A 28 -2.67 -32.50 2.19
N TYR A 29 -1.61 -33.31 2.36
CA TYR A 29 -1.40 -34.50 1.53
C TYR A 29 -2.54 -35.51 1.67
N ARG A 30 -3.10 -35.67 2.86
CA ARG A 30 -4.28 -36.51 3.10
C ARG A 30 -5.51 -35.96 2.38
N MET A 31 -5.81 -34.67 2.53
CA MET A 31 -6.93 -34.01 1.85
C MET A 31 -6.84 -34.13 0.32
N LEU A 32 -5.64 -33.98 -0.26
CA LEU A 32 -5.44 -34.14 -1.70
C LEU A 32 -5.66 -35.58 -2.16
N ARG A 33 -5.20 -36.56 -1.39
CA ARG A 33 -5.41 -37.98 -1.67
C ARG A 33 -6.89 -38.35 -1.64
N ASP A 34 -7.64 -37.85 -0.66
CA ASP A 34 -9.09 -38.09 -0.55
C ASP A 34 -9.86 -37.55 -1.77
N LYS A 35 -9.34 -36.48 -2.39
CA LYS A 35 -9.87 -35.92 -3.64
C LYS A 35 -9.31 -36.55 -4.92
N LYS A 36 -8.53 -37.63 -4.81
CA LYS A 36 -7.85 -38.29 -5.95
C LYS A 36 -6.92 -37.33 -6.73
N ILE A 37 -6.35 -36.35 -6.04
CA ILE A 37 -5.37 -35.40 -6.60
C ILE A 37 -3.96 -35.86 -6.21
N VAL A 38 -3.11 -36.10 -7.20
CA VAL A 38 -1.69 -36.41 -7.00
C VAL A 38 -0.94 -35.10 -6.71
N PRO A 39 -0.34 -34.92 -5.53
CA PRO A 39 0.33 -33.69 -5.15
C PRO A 39 1.65 -33.51 -5.92
N LEU A 40 1.83 -32.37 -6.58
CA LEU A 40 3.09 -31.96 -7.23
C LEU A 40 3.89 -31.00 -6.33
N SER A 41 3.20 -30.12 -5.60
CA SER A 41 3.81 -29.19 -4.66
C SER A 41 2.85 -28.88 -3.53
N VAL A 42 3.35 -28.90 -2.30
CA VAL A 42 2.66 -28.42 -1.10
C VAL A 42 3.64 -27.54 -0.36
N ARG A 43 3.27 -26.28 -0.14
CA ARG A 43 4.09 -25.30 0.59
C ARG A 43 3.21 -24.49 1.52
N LYS A 44 3.73 -24.20 2.71
CA LYS A 44 3.07 -23.26 3.62
C LYS A 44 2.99 -21.91 2.90
N LYS A 45 1.79 -21.33 2.81
CA LYS A 45 1.63 -19.99 2.25
C LYS A 45 2.55 -19.08 3.09
N PRO A 46 3.53 -18.40 2.47
CA PRO A 46 4.37 -17.48 3.22
C PRO A 46 3.41 -16.54 3.94
N LYS A 47 3.58 -16.39 5.26
CA LYS A 47 2.92 -15.29 5.94
C LYS A 47 3.34 -14.07 5.16
N GLU A 48 2.39 -13.29 4.64
CA GLU A 48 2.70 -11.98 4.11
C GLU A 48 3.29 -11.21 5.29
N LEU A 49 4.62 -11.27 5.41
CA LEU A 49 5.36 -10.39 6.27
C LEU A 49 5.31 -9.05 5.52
N THR A 50 4.14 -8.42 5.59
CA THR A 50 4.04 -6.99 5.41
C THR A 50 4.93 -6.44 6.51
N LEU A 51 6.19 -6.17 6.15
CA LEU A 51 7.05 -5.32 6.94
C LEU A 51 6.56 -3.91 6.62
N PRO A 52 5.64 -3.32 7.42
CA PRO A 52 5.19 -1.95 7.18
C PRO A 52 6.39 -0.98 7.07
N PHE A 53 7.49 -1.33 7.73
CA PHE A 53 8.74 -0.57 7.72
C PHE A 53 9.60 -0.72 6.45
N LEU A 54 9.41 -1.78 5.65
CA LEU A 54 10.20 -2.01 4.42
C LEU A 54 9.45 -1.64 3.14
N LYS A 55 8.16 -1.33 3.22
CA LYS A 55 7.47 -0.59 2.16
C LYS A 55 7.95 0.86 2.21
N LYS A 56 9.17 1.12 1.70
CA LYS A 56 9.49 2.47 1.21
C LYS A 56 8.31 2.87 0.32
N ALA A 57 7.74 4.05 0.53
CA ALA A 57 6.59 4.53 -0.24
C ALA A 57 6.85 4.50 -1.77
N GLY A 58 8.11 4.33 -2.18
CA GLY A 58 8.49 4.09 -3.57
C GLY A 58 8.26 5.31 -4.44
N VAL A 59 8.16 6.48 -3.81
CA VAL A 59 7.93 7.77 -4.46
C VAL A 59 9.24 8.21 -5.08
N SER A 60 9.26 8.33 -6.41
CA SER A 60 10.41 8.90 -7.09
C SER A 60 10.35 10.43 -7.00
N GLY A 61 11.49 11.10 -7.16
CA GLY A 61 11.50 12.57 -7.25
C GLY A 61 10.59 13.10 -8.37
N ARG A 62 10.42 12.34 -9.47
CA ARG A 62 9.49 12.68 -10.54
C ARG A 62 8.03 12.66 -10.08
N ASP A 63 7.63 11.63 -9.33
CA ASP A 63 6.25 11.53 -8.81
C ASP A 63 5.97 12.67 -7.84
N LEU A 64 6.91 12.97 -6.94
CA LEU A 64 6.79 14.07 -6.01
C LEU A 64 6.70 15.42 -6.73
N ALA A 65 7.49 15.63 -7.79
CA ALA A 65 7.44 16.86 -8.58
C ALA A 65 6.11 17.03 -9.33
N VAL A 66 5.55 15.95 -9.86
CA VAL A 66 4.22 15.96 -10.52
C VAL A 66 3.14 16.28 -9.49
N PHE A 67 3.13 15.57 -8.36
CA PHE A 67 2.22 15.82 -7.23
C PHE A 67 2.27 17.28 -6.80
N THR A 68 3.47 17.81 -6.54
CA THR A 68 3.68 19.18 -6.06
C THR A 68 3.13 20.20 -7.05
N ARG A 69 3.36 20.00 -8.35
CA ARG A 69 2.87 20.91 -9.40
C ARG A 69 1.36 20.89 -9.52
N GLN A 70 0.75 19.70 -9.55
CA GLN A 70 -0.71 19.57 -9.64
C GLN A 70 -1.39 20.13 -8.40
N PHE A 71 -0.84 19.84 -7.23
CA PHE A 71 -1.30 20.38 -5.96
C PHE A 71 -1.24 21.91 -5.95
N ALA A 72 -0.10 22.50 -6.32
CA ALA A 72 0.04 23.95 -6.41
C ALA A 72 -0.95 24.58 -7.40
N THR A 73 -1.19 23.96 -8.56
CA THR A 73 -2.20 24.45 -9.51
C THR A 73 -3.59 24.52 -8.88
N MET A 74 -4.00 23.50 -8.13
CA MET A 74 -5.32 23.47 -7.49
C MET A 74 -5.44 24.47 -6.34
N ILE A 75 -4.39 24.58 -5.50
CA ILE A 75 -4.33 25.58 -4.43
C ILE A 75 -4.42 26.99 -5.00
N ASN A 76 -3.65 27.30 -6.05
CA ASN A 76 -3.69 28.59 -6.74
C ASN A 76 -5.03 28.87 -7.42
N ALA A 77 -5.80 27.84 -7.78
CA ALA A 77 -7.16 27.96 -8.29
C ALA A 77 -8.21 28.15 -7.18
N GLY A 78 -7.80 28.20 -5.91
CA GLY A 78 -8.66 28.44 -4.75
C GLY A 78 -9.44 27.21 -4.29
N LEU A 79 -9.04 26.00 -4.71
CA LEU A 79 -9.68 24.78 -4.22
C LEU A 79 -9.33 24.56 -2.74
N PRO A 80 -10.28 24.08 -1.91
CA PRO A 80 -9.99 23.71 -0.53
C PRO A 80 -8.87 22.68 -0.44
N LEU A 81 -7.95 22.86 0.51
CA LEU A 81 -6.75 22.01 0.69
C LEU A 81 -7.10 20.51 0.77
N ILE A 82 -8.10 20.14 1.56
CA ILE A 82 -8.57 18.75 1.66
C ILE A 82 -9.02 18.22 0.30
N LYS A 83 -9.74 19.04 -0.49
CA LYS A 83 -10.20 18.65 -1.82
C LYS A 83 -9.02 18.44 -2.78
N CYS A 84 -8.01 19.30 -2.72
CA CYS A 84 -6.78 19.13 -3.49
C CYS A 84 -6.09 17.80 -3.17
N LEU A 85 -5.97 17.45 -1.88
CA LEU A 85 -5.37 16.18 -1.44
C LEU A 85 -6.18 14.96 -1.91
N GLN A 86 -7.51 15.01 -1.81
CA GLN A 86 -8.39 13.94 -2.29
C GLN A 86 -8.25 13.71 -3.80
N ILE A 87 -8.22 14.79 -4.59
CA ILE A 87 -7.98 14.69 -6.04
C ILE A 87 -6.61 14.06 -6.33
N GLN A 88 -5.57 14.43 -5.58
CA GLN A 88 -4.25 13.81 -5.74
C GLN A 88 -4.25 12.32 -5.36
N LEU A 89 -4.97 11.93 -4.30
CA LEU A 89 -5.09 10.53 -3.89
C LEU A 89 -5.69 9.65 -5.00
N GLU A 90 -6.67 10.17 -5.74
CA GLU A 90 -7.29 9.48 -6.88
C GLU A 90 -6.32 9.33 -8.07
N GLN A 91 -5.43 10.31 -8.28
CA GLN A 91 -4.51 10.36 -9.43
C GLN A 91 -3.22 9.54 -9.23
N VAL A 92 -2.76 9.42 -7.99
CA VAL A 92 -1.52 8.70 -7.68
C VAL A 92 -1.71 7.20 -7.91
N THR A 93 -0.80 6.55 -8.65
CA THR A 93 -0.92 5.11 -8.96
C THR A 93 -0.16 4.21 -7.98
N LYS A 94 0.82 4.77 -7.25
CA LYS A 94 1.70 4.02 -6.36
C LYS A 94 1.01 3.74 -5.02
N PRO A 95 0.82 2.47 -4.62
CA PRO A 95 0.14 2.14 -3.36
C PRO A 95 0.81 2.77 -2.14
N GLY A 96 2.15 2.81 -2.12
CA GLY A 96 2.88 3.43 -1.02
C GLY A 96 2.62 4.93 -0.88
N PHE A 97 2.40 5.63 -1.99
CA PHE A 97 2.10 7.06 -1.97
C PHE A 97 0.61 7.33 -1.68
N LYS A 98 -0.29 6.46 -2.15
CA LYS A 98 -1.71 6.51 -1.75
C LYS A 98 -1.88 6.45 -0.23
N ASN A 99 -1.25 5.46 0.40
CA ASN A 99 -1.31 5.32 1.86
C ASN A 99 -0.77 6.56 2.59
N VAL A 100 0.31 7.16 2.07
CA VAL A 100 0.86 8.41 2.64
C VAL A 100 -0.15 9.55 2.52
N LEU A 101 -0.82 9.70 1.38
CA LEU A 101 -1.84 10.74 1.19
C LEU A 101 -3.08 10.50 2.04
N GLU A 102 -3.54 9.25 2.18
CA GLU A 102 -4.67 8.89 3.07
C GLU A 102 -4.38 9.29 4.52
N HIS A 103 -3.18 9.01 5.01
CA HIS A 103 -2.76 9.40 6.35
C HIS A 103 -2.70 10.92 6.52
N ILE A 104 -2.14 11.62 5.52
CA ILE A 104 -2.08 13.10 5.54
C ILE A 104 -3.48 13.70 5.55
N ILE A 105 -4.40 13.20 4.71
CA ILE A 105 -5.79 13.67 4.69
C ILE A 105 -6.44 13.47 6.05
N SER A 106 -6.33 12.27 6.63
CA SER A 106 -6.91 11.98 7.94
C SER A 106 -6.34 12.86 9.05
N ASP A 107 -5.05 13.15 9.04
CA ASP A 107 -4.39 14.01 10.02
C ASP A 107 -4.87 15.46 9.93
N VAL A 108 -5.02 15.98 8.71
CA VAL A 108 -5.46 17.36 8.46
C VAL A 108 -6.95 17.52 8.73
N GLU A 109 -7.78 16.54 8.36
CA GLU A 109 -9.19 16.49 8.77
C GLU A 109 -9.34 16.42 10.30
N GLY A 110 -8.37 15.80 10.99
CA GLY A 110 -8.25 15.78 12.45
C GLY A 110 -7.69 17.07 13.07
N GLY A 111 -7.41 18.10 12.26
CA GLY A 111 -6.96 19.42 12.73
C GLY A 111 -5.44 19.63 12.78
N SER A 112 -4.63 18.69 12.28
CA SER A 112 -3.19 18.91 12.12
C SER A 112 -2.92 19.89 10.98
N THR A 113 -1.82 20.64 11.05
CA THR A 113 -1.34 21.39 9.88
C THR A 113 -0.86 20.43 8.78
N LEU A 114 -0.85 20.87 7.53
CA LEU A 114 -0.34 20.09 6.41
C LEU A 114 1.15 19.75 6.62
N ALA A 115 1.93 20.72 7.11
CA ALA A 115 3.33 20.51 7.42
C ALA A 115 3.54 19.44 8.51
N ASP A 116 2.76 19.46 9.58
CA ASP A 116 2.86 18.46 10.64
C ASP A 116 2.49 17.06 10.15
N ALA A 117 1.44 16.95 9.33
CA ALA A 117 1.04 15.69 8.69
C ALA A 117 2.16 15.17 7.75
N MET A 118 2.69 16.02 6.86
CA MET A 118 3.79 15.65 5.96
C MET A 118 5.07 15.25 6.72
N ARG A 119 5.35 15.87 7.88
CA ARG A 119 6.54 15.58 8.71
C ARG A 119 6.57 14.13 9.21
N LYS A 120 5.42 13.47 9.35
CA LYS A 120 5.34 12.05 9.72
C LYS A 120 5.81 11.12 8.59
N HIS A 121 5.96 11.62 7.36
CA HIS A 121 6.32 10.87 6.17
C HIS A 121 7.67 11.30 5.57
N ARG A 122 8.73 11.34 6.39
CA ARG A 122 10.09 11.78 6.00
C ARG A 122 10.74 11.01 4.85
N ALA A 123 10.27 9.78 4.59
CA ALA A 123 10.72 8.99 3.45
C ALA A 123 10.21 9.52 2.09
N VAL A 124 9.21 10.40 2.10
CA VAL A 124 8.61 11.03 0.92
C VAL A 124 8.91 12.53 0.90
N PHE A 125 8.67 13.22 2.01
CA PHE A 125 8.88 14.66 2.12
C PHE A 125 10.18 14.95 2.88
N SER A 126 11.12 15.61 2.21
CA SER A 126 12.35 16.04 2.86
C SER A 126 12.05 17.11 3.93
N GLU A 127 12.96 17.28 4.87
CA GLU A 127 12.82 18.29 5.91
C GLU A 127 12.71 19.71 5.32
N LEU A 128 13.52 20.02 4.30
CA LEU A 128 13.43 21.29 3.58
C LEU A 128 12.04 21.47 2.93
N TYR A 129 11.49 20.42 2.32
CA TYR A 129 10.15 20.47 1.72
C TYR A 129 9.09 20.80 2.77
N VAL A 130 9.10 20.10 3.91
CA VAL A 130 8.14 20.32 4.99
C VAL A 130 8.27 21.73 5.58
N ASN A 131 9.50 22.24 5.74
CA ASN A 131 9.72 23.59 6.25
C ASN A 131 9.19 24.68 5.31
N MET A 132 9.29 24.46 3.99
CA MET A 132 8.69 25.36 3.00
C MET A 132 7.16 25.37 3.08
N VAL A 133 6.54 24.20 3.25
CA VAL A 133 5.08 24.10 3.44
C VAL A 133 4.65 24.81 4.72
N ALA A 134 5.37 24.58 5.83
CA ALA A 134 5.07 25.24 7.11
C ALA A 134 5.13 26.77 7.00
N ALA A 135 6.13 27.30 6.30
CA ALA A 135 6.24 28.73 6.04
C ALA A 135 5.08 29.26 5.18
N GLY A 136 4.63 28.50 4.19
CA GLY A 136 3.45 28.83 3.38
C GLY A 136 2.16 28.87 4.20
N GLU A 137 1.92 27.86 5.03
CA GLU A 137 0.75 27.80 5.91
C GLU A 137 0.70 28.96 6.90
N GLN A 138 1.85 29.33 7.49
CA GLN A 138 1.94 30.50 8.37
C GLN A 138 1.75 31.82 7.62
N GLY A 139 2.18 31.89 6.36
CA GLY A 139 2.06 33.06 5.50
C GLY A 139 0.64 33.33 4.99
N GLY A 140 -0.29 32.39 5.15
CA GLY A 140 -1.69 32.55 4.74
C GLY A 140 -1.91 32.49 3.22
N ALA A 141 -1.01 31.85 2.48
CA ALA A 141 -1.13 31.60 1.05
C ALA A 141 -1.93 30.31 0.76
#